data_AF-A0A379X0V2-F1
#
_entry.id   AF-A0A379X0V2-F1
#
_cell.length_a   1.000
_cell.length_b   1.000
_cell.length_c   1.000
_cell.angle_alpha   90.00
_cell.angle_beta   90.00
_cell.angle_gamma   90.00
#
_symmetry.space_group_name_H-M   'P 1'
#
loop_
_entity.id
_entity.type
_entity.pdbx_description
1 polymer ?
#
loop_
_entity_poly.entity_id
_entity_poly.type
_entity_poly.pdbx_seq_one_letter_code
_entity_poly.pdbx_strand_id
1 'polypeptide(L)' 'MKEGVLTLCRRDKGAMLPFIIYTLTNVRISRMSNHGDAEGSATETVDLVYSHIRWDIPALASKSKTRRPLHRQALWR' A
#
# COMPACT_ATOMS: atom_id res chain seq x y z
N MET A 1 -4.44 3.55 16.46
CA MET A 1 -4.81 2.71 15.30
C MET A 1 -3.54 2.18 14.65
N LYS A 2 -3.52 0.94 14.15
CA LYS A 2 -2.36 0.39 13.42
C LYS A 2 -2.50 0.71 11.93
N GLU A 3 -1.48 1.33 11.35
CA GLU A 3 -1.41 1.63 9.93
C GLU A 3 -0.38 0.71 9.26
N GLY A 4 -0.68 0.24 8.05
CA GLY A 4 0.25 -0.52 7.22
C GLY A 4 0.44 0.18 5.88
N VAL A 5 1.69 0.33 5.44
CA VAL A 5 2.02 0.92 4.13
C VAL A 5 2.66 -0.14 3.25
N LEU A 6 2.05 -0.42 2.11
CA LEU A 6 2.57 -1.32 1.09
C LEU A 6 2.94 -0.51 -0.15
N THR A 7 4.22 -0.49 -0.49
CA THR A 7 4.74 0.27 -1.63
C THR A 7 5.17 -0.68 -2.73
N LEU A 8 4.54 -0.59 -3.89
CA LEU A 8 5.04 -1.26 -5.09
C LEU A 8 6.03 -0.34 -5.79
N CYS A 9 7.23 -0.87 -5.98
CA CYS A 9 8.34 -0.18 -6.64
C CYS A 9 8.67 -0.85 -7.97
N ARG A 10 9.02 -0.04 -8.96
CA ARG A 10 9.59 -0.49 -10.24
C ARG A 10 11.05 -0.08 -10.29
N ARG A 11 11.93 -0.97 -10.74
CA ARG A 11 13.30 -0.60 -11.08
C ARG A 11 13.31 0.17 -12.41
N ASP A 12 13.85 1.37 -12.41
CA ASP A 12 13.98 2.23 -13.59
C ASP A 12 15.33 2.95 -13.55
N LYS A 13 16.16 2.76 -14.60
CA LYS A 13 17.51 3.33 -14.71
C LYS A 13 18.38 3.17 -13.45
N GLY A 14 18.28 2.01 -12.78
CA GLY A 14 19.03 1.71 -11.57
C GLY A 14 18.41 2.24 -10.26
N ALA A 15 17.33 3.02 -10.32
CA ALA A 15 16.58 3.48 -9.16
C ALA A 15 15.32 2.62 -8.92
N MET A 16 14.97 2.36 -7.66
CA MET A 16 13.66 1.79 -7.31
C MET A 16 12.67 2.93 -7.08
N LEU A 17 11.72 3.09 -7.99
CA LEU A 17 10.73 4.17 -7.94
C LEU A 17 9.37 3.63 -7.50
N PRO A 18 8.72 4.24 -6.48
CA PRO A 18 7.37 3.86 -6.09
C PRO A 18 6.40 4.24 -7.22
N PHE A 19 5.52 3.31 -7.59
CA PHE A 19 4.49 3.56 -8.60
C PHE A 19 3.07 3.40 -8.07
N ILE A 20 2.87 2.60 -7.00
CA ILE A 20 1.62 2.55 -6.23
C ILE A 20 1.98 2.46 -4.74
N ILE A 21 1.33 3.28 -3.92
CA ILE A 21 1.45 3.25 -2.47
C ILE A 21 0.07 2.95 -1.90
N TYR A 22 -0.08 1.85 -1.17
CA TYR A 22 -1.28 1.51 -0.44
C TYR A 22 -1.11 1.86 1.04
N THR A 23 -2.07 2.58 1.59
CA THR A 23 -2.18 2.84 3.03
C THR A 23 -3.41 2.12 3.57
N LEU A 24 -3.18 1.17 4.48
CA LEU A 24 -4.17 0.34 5.12
C LEU A 24 -4.37 0.81 6.57
N THR A 25 -5.61 0.91 7.04
CA THR A 25 -5.92 1.31 8.42
C THR A 25 -6.52 0.16 9.23
N ASN A 26 -6.23 0.14 10.54
CA ASN A 26 -6.62 -0.92 11.48
C ASN A 26 -6.14 -2.31 11.03
N VAL A 27 -4.90 -2.38 10.58
CA VAL A 27 -4.33 -3.62 10.05
C VAL A 27 -4.14 -4.66 11.15
N ARG A 28 -4.53 -5.90 10.85
CA ARG A 28 -4.26 -7.11 11.64
C ARG A 28 -3.79 -8.21 10.72
N ILE A 29 -2.88 -9.04 11.21
CA ILE A 29 -2.50 -10.29 10.53
C ILE A 29 -3.59 -11.31 10.85
N SER A 30 -4.25 -11.87 9.84
CA SER A 30 -5.25 -12.92 10.03
C SER A 30 -4.66 -14.32 9.87
N ARG A 31 -3.64 -14.48 9.04
CA ARG A 31 -2.95 -15.75 8.80
C ARG A 31 -1.49 -15.50 8.47
N MET A 32 -0.64 -16.43 8.89
CA MET A 32 0.75 -16.53 8.46
C MET A 32 1.04 -18.00 8.14
N SER A 33 1.63 -18.27 6.99
CA SER A 33 2.02 -19.63 6.57
C SER A 33 3.43 -19.61 6.01
N ASN A 34 4.23 -20.57 6.44
CA ASN A 34 5.63 -20.69 6.05
C ASN A 34 5.78 -21.87 5.10
N HIS A 35 6.34 -21.61 3.93
CA HIS A 35 6.76 -22.62 2.96
C HIS A 35 8.29 -22.69 2.99
N GLY A 36 8.80 -23.76 3.60
CA GLY A 36 10.22 -24.07 3.61
C GLY A 36 10.51 -25.15 2.57
N ASP A 37 11.02 -24.78 1.41
CA ASP A 37 11.66 -25.73 0.50
C ASP A 37 13.13 -25.84 0.85
N ALA A 38 13.65 -27.07 0.87
CA ALA A 38 15.03 -27.39 1.23
C ALA A 38 16.08 -26.80 0.26
N GLU A 39 15.64 -26.14 -0.82
CA GLU A 39 16.47 -25.77 -1.97
C GLU A 39 16.57 -24.25 -2.24
N GLY A 40 16.39 -23.41 -1.22
CA GLY A 40 17.12 -22.13 -1.20
C GLY A 40 16.33 -20.82 -1.10
N SER A 41 15.01 -20.83 -0.94
CA SER A 41 14.32 -19.61 -0.49
C SER A 41 13.09 -19.93 0.35
N ALA A 42 13.20 -19.74 1.67
CA ALA A 42 12.04 -19.78 2.55
C ALA A 42 11.08 -18.64 2.16
N THR A 43 9.83 -19.00 1.89
CA THR A 43 8.78 -18.04 1.56
C THR A 43 7.75 -18.03 2.69
N GLU A 44 7.38 -16.84 3.15
CA GLU A 44 6.30 -16.66 4.11
C GLU A 44 5.15 -15.92 3.42
N THR A 45 3.93 -16.39 3.63
CA THR A 45 2.71 -15.72 3.17
C THR A 45 1.97 -15.17 4.38
N VAL A 46 1.64 -13.89 4.34
CA VAL A 46 0.95 -13.17 5.42
C VAL A 46 -0.33 -12.56 4.88
N ASP A 47 -1.48 -12.96 5.44
CA ASP A 47 -2.77 -12.38 5.11
C ASP A 47 -3.09 -11.23 6.06
N LEU A 48 -3.49 -10.08 5.50
CA LEU A 48 -3.82 -8.86 6.25
C LEU A 48 -5.32 -8.55 6.16
N VAL A 49 -5.93 -8.26 7.30
CA VAL A 49 -7.28 -7.69 7.40
C VAL A 49 -7.15 -6.23 7.80
N TYR A 50 -7.92 -5.36 7.14
CA TYR A 50 -7.91 -3.92 7.34
C TYR A 50 -9.33 -3.35 7.29
N SER A 51 -9.55 -2.16 7.86
CA SER A 51 -10.85 -1.47 7.81
C SER A 51 -10.99 -0.56 6.60
N HIS A 52 -9.92 0.14 6.22
CA HIS A 52 -9.92 1.00 5.03
C HIS A 52 -8.60 0.89 4.27
N ILE A 53 -8.68 1.08 2.95
CA ILE A 53 -7.54 1.18 2.04
C ILE A 53 -7.60 2.51 1.29
N ARG A 54 -6.45 3.16 1.17
CA ARG A 54 -6.21 4.29 0.26
C ARG A 54 -5.08 3.90 -0.67
N TRP A 55 -5.15 4.34 -1.92
CA TRP A 55 -4.05 4.21 -2.86
C TRP A 55 -3.63 5.58 -3.38
N ASP A 56 -2.33 5.73 -3.60
CA ASP A 56 -1.74 6.88 -4.26
C ASP A 56 -0.86 6.41 -5.42
N ILE A 57 -1.01 7.04 -6.58
CA ILE A 57 -0.21 6.77 -7.78
C ILE A 57 0.66 8.00 -8.01
N PRO A 58 1.96 7.99 -7.62
CA PRO A 58 2.82 9.16 -7.69
C PRO A 58 2.91 9.80 -9.08
N ALA A 59 2.81 8.99 -10.15
CA ALA A 59 2.79 9.49 -11.52
C ALA A 59 1.55 10.34 -11.86
N LEU A 60 0.43 10.10 -11.17
CA LEU A 60 -0.82 10.85 -11.33
C LEU A 60 -0.95 12.02 -10.35
N ALA A 61 -0.02 12.15 -9.40
CA ALA A 61 0.05 13.31 -8.53
C ALA A 61 0.38 14.53 -9.40
N SER A 62 -0.63 15.32 -9.74
CA SER A 62 -0.46 16.54 -10.52
C SER A 62 0.62 17.39 -9.87
N LYS A 63 1.62 17.86 -10.64
CA LYS A 63 2.67 18.80 -10.20
C LYS A 63 2.12 20.18 -9.78
N SER A 64 0.82 20.31 -9.53
CA SER A 64 0.22 21.51 -8.95
C SER A 64 0.59 21.58 -7.47
N LYS A 65 1.68 22.29 -7.16
CA LYS A 65 1.79 22.98 -5.87
C LYS A 65 0.48 23.77 -5.70
N THR A 66 -0.25 23.50 -4.61
CA THR A 66 -1.60 24.01 -4.27
C THR A 66 -2.76 23.10 -4.69
N ARG A 67 -3.05 22.06 -3.89
CA ARG A 67 -4.44 21.58 -3.76
C ARG A 67 -4.99 22.08 -2.42
N ARG A 68 -5.93 23.02 -2.47
CA ARG A 68 -6.81 23.34 -1.33
C ARG A 68 -7.55 22.04 -0.94
N PRO A 69 -7.86 21.82 0.35
CA PRO A 69 -8.55 20.61 0.77
C PRO A 69 -9.89 20.51 0.03
N LEU A 70 -10.09 19.41 -0.70
CA LEU A 70 -11.39 19.10 -1.28
C LEU A 70 -12.38 18.94 -0.13
N HIS A 71 -13.29 19.91 0.00
CA HIS A 71 -14.42 19.84 0.90
C HIS A 71 -15.26 18.62 0.51
N ARG A 72 -15.17 17.57 1.32
CA ARG A 72 -15.91 16.32 1.15
C ARG A 72 -17.39 16.64 1.40
N GLN A 73 -18.14 16.96 0.34
CA GLN A 73 -19.60 17.00 0.43
C GLN A 73 -20.08 15.59 0.79
N ALA A 74 -20.72 15.48 1.95
CA ALA A 74 -21.43 14.30 2.38
C ALA A 74 -22.65 14.13 1.47
N LEU A 75 -22.57 13.21 0.51
CA LEU A 75 -23.71 12.72 -0.24
C LEU A 75 -23.81 11.22 0.00
N TRP A 76 -24.39 10.85 1.13
CA TRP A 76 -25.09 9.58 1.31
C TRP A 76 -26.31 9.88 2.18
N ARG A 77 -27.50 9.77 1.57
CA ARG A 77 -28.78 9.59 2.25
C ARG A 77 -29.04 8.10 2.38
#